data_AF-S8AGD9-F1
#
_entry.id   AF-S8AGD9-F1
#
_cell.length_a   1.000
_cell.length_b   1.000
_cell.length_c   1.000
_cell.angle_alpha   90.00
_cell.angle_beta   90.00
_cell.angle_gamma   90.00
#
_symmetry.space_group_name_H-M   'P 1'
#
loop_
_entity.id
_entity.type
_entity.pdbx_description
1 polymer ?
#
loop_
_entity_poly.entity_id
_entity_poly.type
_entity_poly.pdbx_seq_one_letter_code
_entity_poly.pdbx_strand_id
1 'polypeptide(L)'
;MVEKTSSLPARDNTLAMAGCNTYNENCGQQHQAMEASLPLFADINLSCLGPNISIADYGCSQGATSLHVMQRIVAGLPPRSVATLLFNDLPSNDFNSLIKLLSNLAPNPTTSMHPFIVPNSFYNHVFPPSTIDIAFALSAVHWLRELPPPKLPTETTEEYLSKRASRNDVSSHKDLVCFLNLRGYEIKPGGKFVLASPSPIADDSDGRKTGNTKLRLAIFRAMDILMEAGKLPSDASAGVYPPAHVHTKESLYAAVAETKMAWTIEDLYYRVVPHPAYIIMLDAQARAGSDETKKVAAAEVYAAVIVDWFLAVLKPFMLKWWIERGLTEDKGEMVFQECSQLAKKEVMRNGGVSYSVAQDYVFARLRRE
;
A
#
# COMPACT_ATOMS: atom_id res chain seq x y z
N MET A 1 35.47 -24.22 -10.77
CA MET A 1 35.18 -22.83 -11.19
C MET A 1 33.78 -22.51 -10.72
N VAL A 2 33.64 -21.65 -9.72
CA VAL A 2 32.32 -21.16 -9.31
C VAL A 2 31.92 -20.13 -10.36
N GLU A 3 30.92 -20.45 -11.18
CA GLU A 3 30.30 -19.47 -12.06
C GLU A 3 29.79 -18.32 -11.21
N LYS A 4 30.46 -17.18 -11.28
CA LYS A 4 29.89 -15.90 -10.87
C LYS A 4 28.75 -15.63 -11.86
N THR A 5 27.54 -16.02 -11.49
CA THR A 5 26.35 -15.41 -12.06
C THR A 5 26.44 -13.92 -11.76
N SER A 6 26.82 -13.12 -12.77
CA SER A 6 26.75 -11.67 -12.67
C SER A 6 25.27 -11.31 -12.62
N SER A 7 24.70 -11.26 -11.42
CA SER A 7 23.38 -10.70 -11.20
C SER A 7 23.41 -9.29 -11.77
N LEU A 8 22.53 -8.99 -12.72
CA LEU A 8 22.28 -7.62 -13.15
C LEU A 8 22.09 -6.75 -11.90
N PRO A 9 22.62 -5.51 -11.88
CA PRO A 9 22.41 -4.62 -10.74
C PRO A 9 20.91 -4.46 -10.50
N ALA A 10 20.52 -4.58 -9.23
CA ALA A 10 19.13 -4.40 -8.83
C ALA A 10 18.66 -3.01 -9.25
N ARG A 11 17.45 -2.93 -9.80
CA ARG A 11 16.88 -1.67 -10.29
C ARG A 11 16.14 -1.00 -9.15
N ASP A 12 16.38 0.30 -8.95
CA ASP A 12 15.62 1.10 -7.99
C ASP A 12 14.11 1.04 -8.29
N ASN A 13 13.32 0.92 -7.23
CA ASN A 13 11.88 1.02 -7.29
C ASN A 13 11.46 2.50 -7.33
N THR A 14 11.11 2.95 -8.53
CA THR A 14 10.66 4.33 -8.79
C THR A 14 9.20 4.39 -9.22
N LEU A 15 8.41 3.35 -8.95
CA LEU A 15 7.01 3.27 -9.39
C LEU A 15 6.06 3.63 -8.26
N ALA A 16 5.32 4.72 -8.43
CA ALA A 16 4.18 5.07 -7.59
C ALA A 16 2.92 4.30 -8.02
N MET A 17 1.81 4.49 -7.29
CA MET A 17 0.51 3.91 -7.60
C MET A 17 -0.12 4.51 -8.86
N ALA A 18 -1.19 3.90 -9.38
CA ALA A 18 -1.90 4.39 -10.56
C ALA A 18 -2.37 5.84 -10.39
N GLY A 19 -1.86 6.74 -11.23
CA GLY A 19 -2.13 8.18 -11.23
C GLY A 19 -3.55 8.56 -11.67
N CYS A 20 -3.75 9.85 -11.97
CA CYS A 20 -5.01 10.41 -12.46
C CYS A 20 -6.18 10.15 -11.50
N ASN A 21 -5.95 10.34 -10.18
CA ASN A 21 -6.91 10.07 -9.11
C ASN A 21 -7.37 8.60 -8.98
N THR A 22 -6.84 7.68 -9.79
CA THR A 22 -7.30 6.28 -9.84
C THR A 22 -7.08 5.59 -8.50
N TYR A 23 -5.94 5.82 -7.83
CA TYR A 23 -5.68 5.20 -6.53
C TYR A 23 -6.63 5.72 -5.44
N ASN A 24 -6.91 7.03 -5.38
CA ASN A 24 -7.87 7.59 -4.42
C ASN A 24 -9.27 6.97 -4.57
N GLU A 25 -9.72 6.71 -5.81
CA GLU A 25 -11.02 6.08 -6.09
C GLU A 25 -11.07 4.60 -5.70
N ASN A 26 -9.90 3.97 -5.55
CA ASN A 26 -9.73 2.55 -5.41
C ASN A 26 -8.90 2.16 -4.18
N CYS A 27 -8.89 2.97 -3.11
CA CYS A 27 -8.12 2.72 -1.88
C CYS A 27 -8.97 2.21 -0.70
N GLY A 28 -10.09 1.53 -0.98
CA GLY A 28 -11.09 1.18 0.05
C GLY A 28 -10.53 0.34 1.21
N GLN A 29 -9.72 -0.69 0.94
CA GLN A 29 -9.09 -1.49 2.00
C GLN A 29 -8.02 -0.69 2.76
N GLN A 30 -7.21 0.11 2.06
CA GLN A 30 -6.19 0.96 2.67
C GLN A 30 -6.85 1.97 3.60
N HIS A 31 -7.98 2.56 3.22
CA HIS A 31 -8.78 3.42 4.08
C HIS A 31 -9.23 2.71 5.37
N GLN A 32 -9.72 1.46 5.27
CA GLN A 32 -10.05 0.67 6.46
C GLN A 32 -8.83 0.38 7.33
N ALA A 33 -7.66 0.13 6.74
CA ALA A 33 -6.41 -0.04 7.48
C ALA A 33 -6.02 1.27 8.22
N MET A 34 -6.16 2.42 7.57
CA MET A 34 -5.88 3.72 8.21
C MET A 34 -6.86 4.03 9.35
N GLU A 35 -8.16 3.79 9.17
CA GLU A 35 -9.16 3.88 10.26
C GLU A 35 -8.80 2.94 11.42
N ALA A 36 -8.37 1.70 11.12
CA ALA A 36 -7.92 0.75 12.13
C ALA A 36 -6.65 1.19 12.89
N SER A 37 -5.89 2.16 12.39
CA SER A 37 -4.71 2.74 13.05
C SER A 37 -5.01 3.94 13.95
N LEU A 38 -6.21 4.55 13.84
CA LEU A 38 -6.58 5.74 14.60
C LEU A 38 -6.41 5.63 16.13
N PRO A 39 -6.68 4.47 16.79
CA PRO A 39 -6.42 4.32 18.22
C PRO A 39 -4.97 4.64 18.63
N LEU A 40 -3.99 4.34 17.77
CA LEU A 40 -2.58 4.64 18.05
C LEU A 40 -2.29 6.15 18.16
N PHE A 41 -3.11 6.99 17.51
CA PHE A 41 -2.99 8.44 17.60
C PHE A 41 -3.76 9.03 18.79
N ALA A 42 -4.87 8.40 19.20
CA ALA A 42 -5.74 8.92 20.27
C ALA A 42 -5.02 9.04 21.63
N ASP A 43 -4.08 8.12 21.87
CA ASP A 43 -3.31 8.06 23.11
C ASP A 43 -2.09 9.02 23.11
N ILE A 44 -1.92 9.84 22.07
CA ILE A 44 -0.88 10.88 22.03
C ILE A 44 -1.42 12.11 22.76
N ASN A 45 -0.71 12.58 23.79
CA ASN A 45 -1.08 13.82 24.47
C ASN A 45 -0.71 15.05 23.61
N LEU A 46 -1.62 15.41 22.71
CA LEU A 46 -1.46 16.53 21.76
C LEU A 46 -1.29 17.89 22.46
N SER A 47 -1.80 18.04 23.69
CA SER A 47 -1.66 19.30 24.46
C SER A 47 -0.21 19.60 24.88
N CYS A 48 0.65 18.57 24.96
CA CYS A 48 2.06 18.71 25.32
C CYS A 48 2.97 19.07 24.14
N LEU A 49 2.47 19.05 22.90
CA LEU A 49 3.27 19.29 21.69
C LEU A 49 3.45 20.79 21.37
N GLY A 50 2.81 21.67 22.14
CA GLY A 50 2.84 23.11 21.92
C GLY A 50 1.93 23.57 20.76
N PRO A 51 1.95 24.87 20.43
CA PRO A 51 1.01 25.44 19.46
C PRO A 51 1.42 25.21 17.99
N ASN A 52 2.66 24.81 17.71
CA ASN A 52 3.16 24.60 16.34
C ASN A 52 3.56 23.14 16.18
N ILE A 53 2.82 22.40 15.36
CA ILE A 53 2.95 20.95 15.25
C ILE A 53 3.19 20.59 13.80
N SER A 54 4.10 19.66 13.59
CA SER A 54 4.39 19.08 12.28
C SER A 54 3.92 17.63 12.22
N ILE A 55 3.15 17.32 11.19
CA ILE A 55 2.57 16.00 10.96
C ILE A 55 3.06 15.52 9.61
N ALA A 56 3.81 14.42 9.57
CA ALA A 56 4.34 13.86 8.33
C ALA A 56 3.73 12.51 7.97
N ASP A 57 3.44 12.33 6.68
CA ASP A 57 3.09 11.04 6.10
C ASP A 57 4.19 10.59 5.13
N TYR A 58 4.74 9.40 5.34
CA TYR A 58 5.73 8.75 4.48
C TYR A 58 5.03 7.70 3.60
N GLY A 59 4.81 8.05 2.34
CA GLY A 59 4.06 7.23 1.37
C GLY A 59 2.60 7.67 1.23
N CYS A 60 2.36 8.96 0.99
CA CYS A 60 1.03 9.55 0.99
C CYS A 60 0.16 9.21 -0.23
N SER A 61 0.76 8.68 -1.30
CA SER A 61 0.11 8.52 -2.60
C SER A 61 -0.61 9.81 -3.01
N GLN A 62 -1.86 9.72 -3.45
CA GLN A 62 -2.70 10.85 -3.86
C GLN A 62 -3.43 11.54 -2.69
N GLY A 63 -3.16 11.14 -1.44
CA GLY A 63 -3.49 11.93 -0.25
C GLY A 63 -4.86 11.76 0.38
N ALA A 64 -5.84 11.08 -0.26
CA ALA A 64 -7.20 11.01 0.29
C ALA A 64 -7.21 10.40 1.69
N THR A 65 -6.48 9.31 1.87
CA THR A 65 -6.42 8.59 3.13
C THR A 65 -5.49 9.27 4.16
N SER A 66 -4.38 9.85 3.69
CA SER A 66 -3.46 10.65 4.51
C SER A 66 -4.16 11.85 5.14
N LEU A 67 -4.90 12.62 4.32
CA LEU A 67 -5.61 13.81 4.76
C LEU A 67 -6.67 13.46 5.80
N HIS A 68 -7.34 12.32 5.64
CA HIS A 68 -8.29 11.82 6.61
C HIS A 68 -7.66 11.62 7.99
N VAL A 69 -6.50 10.96 8.09
CA VAL A 69 -5.78 10.77 9.36
C VAL A 69 -5.31 12.11 9.92
N MET A 70 -4.72 12.96 9.08
CA MET A 70 -4.23 14.29 9.50
C MET A 70 -5.35 15.17 10.04
N GLN A 71 -6.54 15.16 9.44
CA GLN A 71 -7.71 15.90 9.93
C GLN A 71 -8.15 15.42 11.32
N ARG A 72 -8.08 14.11 11.60
CA ARG A 72 -8.40 13.55 12.92
C ARG A 72 -7.38 14.00 13.98
N ILE A 73 -6.10 14.03 13.64
CA ILE A 73 -5.05 14.56 14.53
C ILE A 73 -5.28 16.06 14.77
N VAL A 74 -5.49 16.84 13.70
CA VAL A 74 -5.73 18.29 13.77
C VAL A 74 -6.96 18.63 14.61
N ALA A 75 -8.03 17.84 14.52
CA ALA A 75 -9.24 18.03 15.33
C ALA A 75 -8.98 17.86 16.84
N GLY A 76 -7.96 17.09 17.23
CA GLY A 76 -7.55 16.92 18.62
C GLY A 76 -6.56 17.97 19.14
N LEU A 77 -6.10 18.90 18.29
CA LEU A 77 -5.14 19.92 18.69
C LEU A 77 -5.78 21.02 19.55
N PRO A 78 -5.01 21.65 20.47
CA PRO A 78 -5.48 22.82 21.21
C PRO A 78 -5.92 23.96 20.27
N PRO A 79 -6.90 24.80 20.67
CA PRO A 79 -7.28 25.95 19.87
C PRO A 79 -6.10 26.89 19.59
N ARG A 80 -6.11 27.50 18.40
CA ARG A 80 -5.07 28.38 17.86
C ARG A 80 -3.75 27.68 17.54
N SER A 81 -3.78 26.36 17.36
CA SER A 81 -2.62 25.62 16.86
C SER A 81 -2.36 25.92 15.39
N VAL A 82 -1.13 25.65 14.97
CA VAL A 82 -0.66 25.69 13.58
C VAL A 82 -0.11 24.30 13.25
N ALA A 83 -0.73 23.66 12.26
CA ALA A 83 -0.37 22.33 11.80
C ALA A 83 0.34 22.42 10.44
N THR A 84 1.61 22.04 10.41
CA THR A 84 2.38 21.81 9.18
C THR A 84 2.15 20.38 8.72
N LEU A 85 1.45 20.20 7.60
CA LEU A 85 1.09 18.89 7.06
C LEU A 85 2.06 18.51 5.95
N LEU A 86 2.86 17.48 6.15
CA LEU A 86 3.95 17.11 5.25
C LEU A 86 3.62 15.80 4.55
N PHE A 87 3.46 15.86 3.23
CA PHE A 87 3.10 14.72 2.39
C PHE A 87 4.31 14.27 1.58
N ASN A 88 4.88 13.12 1.93
CA ASN A 88 6.02 12.55 1.22
C ASN A 88 5.60 11.34 0.39
N ASP A 89 6.07 11.28 -0.86
CA ASP A 89 6.00 10.09 -1.72
C ASP A 89 7.11 10.14 -2.78
N LEU A 90 7.22 9.09 -3.61
CA LEU A 90 8.14 9.02 -4.74
C LEU A 90 7.91 10.19 -5.72
N PRO A 91 8.96 10.66 -6.44
CA PRO A 91 8.82 11.72 -7.44
C PRO A 91 7.81 11.42 -8.56
N SER A 92 7.59 10.14 -8.86
CA SER A 92 6.64 9.67 -9.88
C SER A 92 5.17 9.69 -9.42
N ASN A 93 4.91 10.03 -8.16
CA ASN A 93 3.56 10.06 -7.62
C ASN A 93 2.71 11.17 -8.26
N ASP A 94 1.39 10.95 -8.31
CA ASP A 94 0.43 11.93 -8.82
C ASP A 94 0.12 13.00 -7.74
N PHE A 95 1.08 13.90 -7.55
CA PHE A 95 0.91 15.05 -6.66
C PHE A 95 -0.13 16.05 -7.16
N ASN A 96 -0.50 16.03 -8.45
CA ASN A 96 -1.55 16.91 -8.96
C ASN A 96 -2.91 16.56 -8.35
N SER A 97 -3.20 15.26 -8.17
CA SER A 97 -4.41 14.83 -7.47
C SER A 97 -4.38 15.22 -5.99
N LEU A 98 -3.23 15.10 -5.32
CA LEU A 98 -3.06 15.59 -3.94
C LEU A 98 -3.30 17.11 -3.86
N ILE A 99 -2.73 17.90 -4.77
CA ILE A 99 -2.91 19.36 -4.79
C ILE A 99 -4.38 19.74 -4.96
N LYS A 100 -5.11 19.08 -5.87
CA LYS A 100 -6.56 19.29 -6.05
C LYS A 100 -7.36 18.91 -4.80
N LEU A 101 -6.99 17.83 -4.13
CA LEU A 101 -7.60 17.43 -2.87
C LEU A 101 -7.37 18.50 -1.79
N LEU A 102 -6.13 18.97 -1.65
CA LEU A 102 -5.76 20.00 -0.67
C LEU A 102 -6.39 21.37 -0.96
N SER A 103 -6.59 21.74 -2.22
CA SER A 103 -7.27 23.00 -2.57
C SER A 103 -8.74 23.01 -2.15
N ASN A 104 -9.34 21.82 -1.98
CA ASN A 104 -10.71 21.65 -1.52
C ASN A 104 -10.80 21.42 0.01
N LEU A 105 -9.68 21.50 0.73
CA LEU A 105 -9.65 21.33 2.18
C LEU A 105 -10.41 22.49 2.85
N ALA A 106 -11.51 22.15 3.54
CA ALA A 106 -12.25 23.12 4.32
C ALA A 106 -11.34 23.74 5.41
N PRO A 107 -11.39 25.06 5.62
CA PRO A 107 -10.69 25.69 6.74
C PRO A 107 -11.12 25.05 8.06
N ASN A 108 -10.15 24.76 8.92
CA ASN A 108 -10.45 24.35 10.29
C ASN A 108 -10.65 25.61 11.15
N PRO A 109 -11.74 25.69 11.95
CA PRO A 109 -12.10 26.92 12.67
C PRO A 109 -11.12 27.28 13.80
N THR A 110 -10.36 26.30 14.31
CA THR A 110 -9.49 26.48 15.49
C THR A 110 -8.01 26.27 15.19
N THR A 111 -7.67 25.65 14.05
CA THR A 111 -6.29 25.31 13.69
C THR A 111 -5.96 25.76 12.28
N SER A 112 -4.82 26.44 12.11
CA SER A 112 -4.30 26.76 10.77
C SER A 112 -3.58 25.55 10.20
N MET A 113 -3.93 25.12 8.99
CA MET A 113 -3.30 23.97 8.31
C MET A 113 -2.46 24.45 7.14
N HIS A 114 -1.19 24.05 7.09
CA HIS A 114 -0.25 24.42 6.03
C HIS A 114 0.33 23.16 5.39
N PRO A 115 -0.19 22.73 4.22
CA PRO A 115 0.29 21.55 3.55
C PRO A 115 1.56 21.81 2.73
N PHE A 116 2.45 20.83 2.73
CA PHE A 116 3.71 20.79 1.98
C PHE A 116 3.90 19.43 1.33
N ILE A 117 4.48 19.43 0.14
CA ILE A 117 4.72 18.21 -0.66
C ILE A 117 6.23 17.98 -0.74
N VAL A 118 6.64 16.72 -0.52
CA VAL A 118 8.06 16.31 -0.59
C VAL A 118 8.20 15.12 -1.55
N PRO A 119 8.55 15.37 -2.82
CA PRO A 119 8.69 14.33 -3.84
C PRO A 119 10.08 13.68 -3.77
N ASN A 120 10.26 12.73 -2.86
CA ASN A 120 11.51 11.98 -2.71
C ASN A 120 11.25 10.61 -2.07
N SER A 121 12.08 9.62 -2.37
CA SER A 121 12.01 8.33 -1.68
C SER A 121 12.25 8.52 -0.19
N PHE A 122 11.39 7.94 0.66
CA PHE A 122 11.64 7.87 2.10
C PHE A 122 12.84 6.99 2.45
N TYR A 123 13.45 6.27 1.50
CA TYR A 123 14.76 5.64 1.72
C TYR A 123 15.94 6.63 1.64
N ASN A 124 15.63 7.93 1.58
CA ASN A 124 16.55 9.05 1.75
C ASN A 124 16.09 9.96 2.90
N HIS A 125 16.91 10.96 3.24
CA HIS A 125 16.45 12.10 4.04
C HIS A 125 15.44 12.92 3.23
N VAL A 126 14.28 13.16 3.82
CA VAL A 126 13.17 13.92 3.22
C VAL A 126 12.80 15.15 4.05
N PHE A 127 13.19 15.17 5.33
CA PHE A 127 13.01 16.33 6.21
C PHE A 127 14.33 16.70 6.93
N PRO A 128 14.46 17.95 7.43
CA PRO A 128 15.57 18.32 8.30
C PRO A 128 15.56 17.55 9.63
N PRO A 129 16.68 17.50 10.36
CA PRO A 129 16.76 16.79 11.64
C PRO A 129 15.80 17.36 12.67
N SER A 130 15.17 16.46 13.43
CA SER A 130 14.35 16.81 14.60
C SER A 130 13.29 17.89 14.33
N THR A 131 12.66 17.86 13.16
CA THR A 131 11.58 18.79 12.82
C THR A 131 10.20 18.21 13.00
N ILE A 132 10.04 16.87 13.00
CA ILE A 132 8.72 16.22 12.94
C ILE A 132 8.20 15.84 14.34
N ASP A 133 6.96 16.23 14.69
CA ASP A 133 6.35 15.91 15.99
C ASP A 133 5.63 14.56 15.97
N ILE A 134 4.77 14.38 14.96
CA ILE A 134 4.02 13.16 14.71
C ILE A 134 4.28 12.76 13.27
N ALA A 135 4.59 11.49 13.06
CA ALA A 135 4.65 10.96 11.72
C ALA A 135 3.93 9.63 11.60
N PHE A 136 3.58 9.27 10.37
CA PHE A 136 3.01 7.97 10.08
C PHE A 136 3.44 7.44 8.72
N ALA A 137 3.33 6.13 8.56
CA ALA A 137 3.52 5.43 7.29
C ALA A 137 2.52 4.28 7.25
N LEU A 138 1.42 4.48 6.52
CA LEU A 138 0.30 3.54 6.49
C LEU A 138 0.29 2.83 5.14
N SER A 139 0.50 1.51 5.13
CA SER A 139 0.65 0.71 3.91
C SER A 139 1.76 1.20 2.98
N ALA A 140 2.91 1.55 3.55
CA ALA A 140 4.04 2.11 2.80
C ALA A 140 5.35 1.32 2.98
N VAL A 141 5.72 0.96 4.22
CA VAL A 141 7.03 0.35 4.53
C VAL A 141 7.21 -1.09 4.03
N HIS A 142 6.15 -1.69 3.50
CA HIS A 142 6.22 -2.99 2.85
C HIS A 142 6.83 -2.90 1.45
N TRP A 143 6.85 -1.71 0.83
CA TRP A 143 7.47 -1.48 -0.48
C TRP A 143 9.00 -1.42 -0.36
N LEU A 144 9.68 -2.31 -1.07
CA LEU A 144 11.14 -2.40 -1.10
C LEU A 144 11.74 -1.27 -1.94
N ARG A 145 12.98 -0.92 -1.61
CA ARG A 145 13.79 0.06 -2.35
C ARG A 145 14.11 -0.42 -3.76
N GLU A 146 14.30 -1.72 -3.94
CA GLU A 146 14.73 -2.32 -5.20
C GLU A 146 13.68 -3.30 -5.74
N LEU A 147 13.63 -3.43 -7.07
CA LEU A 147 12.79 -4.41 -7.74
C LEU A 147 13.33 -5.83 -7.56
N PRO A 148 12.50 -6.82 -7.19
CA PRO A 148 12.91 -8.21 -7.19
C PRO A 148 13.22 -8.66 -8.64
N PRO A 149 14.09 -9.67 -8.82
CA PRO A 149 14.34 -10.22 -10.13
C PRO A 149 13.06 -10.78 -10.75
N PRO A 150 12.85 -10.63 -12.07
CA PRO A 150 11.68 -11.18 -12.73
C PRO A 150 11.65 -12.70 -12.63
N LYS A 151 10.44 -13.27 -12.76
CA LYS A 151 10.22 -14.71 -12.78
C LYS A 151 10.99 -15.36 -13.94
N LEU A 152 11.64 -16.48 -13.66
CA LEU A 152 12.32 -17.26 -14.70
C LEU A 152 11.30 -17.93 -15.63
N PRO A 153 11.62 -18.15 -16.92
CA PRO A 153 10.72 -18.85 -17.84
C PRO A 153 10.33 -20.26 -17.37
N THR A 154 11.23 -20.94 -16.65
CA THR A 154 11.01 -22.30 -16.12
C THR A 154 10.24 -22.33 -14.80
N GLU A 155 9.97 -21.18 -14.19
CA GLU A 155 9.29 -21.08 -12.91
C GLU A 155 7.81 -20.76 -13.11
N THR A 156 6.93 -21.49 -12.43
CA THR A 156 5.50 -21.21 -12.42
C THR A 156 5.19 -19.96 -11.59
N THR A 157 4.06 -19.31 -11.87
CA THR A 157 3.62 -18.15 -11.06
C THR A 157 3.45 -18.50 -9.59
N GLU A 158 2.98 -19.71 -9.29
CA GLU A 158 2.79 -20.20 -7.92
C GLU A 158 4.14 -20.38 -7.19
N GLU A 159 5.13 -21.00 -7.84
CA GLU A 159 6.48 -21.15 -7.28
C GLU A 159 7.17 -19.81 -7.02
N TYR A 160 7.03 -18.85 -7.95
CA TYR A 160 7.62 -17.52 -7.78
C TYR A 160 7.01 -16.76 -6.60
N LEU A 161 5.70 -16.94 -6.38
CA LEU A 161 4.97 -16.31 -5.27
C LEU A 161 5.30 -16.98 -3.93
N SER A 162 5.42 -18.31 -3.88
CA SER A 162 5.75 -19.03 -2.64
C SER A 162 7.15 -18.72 -2.13
N LYS A 163 8.11 -18.46 -3.03
CA LYS A 163 9.48 -18.04 -2.69
C LYS A 163 9.62 -16.54 -2.39
N ARG A 164 8.55 -15.75 -2.49
CA ARG A 164 8.61 -14.29 -2.34
C ARG A 164 9.17 -13.86 -0.98
N ALA A 165 8.72 -14.51 0.10
CA ALA A 165 9.15 -14.16 1.44
C ALA A 165 10.66 -14.34 1.59
N SER A 166 11.17 -15.54 1.31
CA SER A 166 12.61 -15.85 1.42
C SER A 166 13.48 -15.07 0.45
N ARG A 167 13.00 -14.79 -0.76
CA ARG A 167 13.71 -13.95 -1.74
C ARG A 167 13.92 -12.52 -1.25
N ASN A 168 12.92 -11.95 -0.59
CA ASN A 168 12.90 -10.53 -0.25
C ASN A 168 13.37 -10.25 1.19
N ASP A 169 13.44 -11.26 2.05
CA ASP A 169 13.68 -11.15 3.51
C ASP A 169 14.88 -10.27 3.87
N VAL A 170 16.07 -10.60 3.35
CA VAL A 170 17.31 -9.89 3.65
C VAL A 170 17.25 -8.42 3.21
N SER A 171 16.71 -8.13 2.03
CA SER A 171 16.58 -6.76 1.53
C SER A 171 15.53 -5.97 2.30
N SER A 172 14.40 -6.61 2.63
CA SER A 172 13.32 -6.04 3.43
C SER A 172 13.78 -5.60 4.81
N HIS A 173 14.54 -6.45 5.50
CA HIS A 173 15.10 -6.11 6.82
C HIS A 173 16.04 -4.91 6.74
N LYS A 174 16.96 -4.91 5.75
CA LYS A 174 17.88 -3.77 5.52
C LYS A 174 17.13 -2.48 5.20
N ASP A 175 16.10 -2.55 4.36
CA ASP A 175 15.27 -1.41 4.00
C ASP A 175 14.53 -0.85 5.22
N LEU A 176 13.95 -1.72 6.07
CA LEU A 176 13.26 -1.30 7.29
C LEU A 176 14.21 -0.65 8.30
N VAL A 177 15.39 -1.23 8.53
CA VAL A 177 16.43 -0.63 9.39
C VAL A 177 16.90 0.72 8.85
N CYS A 178 17.11 0.83 7.53
CA CYS A 178 17.48 2.08 6.87
C CYS A 178 16.39 3.14 7.08
N PHE A 179 15.14 2.79 6.79
CA PHE A 179 13.98 3.66 6.96
C PHE A 179 13.87 4.16 8.40
N LEU A 180 13.88 3.28 9.40
CA LEU A 180 13.74 3.68 10.81
C LEU A 180 14.90 4.56 11.30
N ASN A 181 16.12 4.37 10.76
CA ASN A 181 17.25 5.27 11.04
C ASN A 181 17.04 6.68 10.48
N LEU A 182 16.58 6.77 9.22
CA LEU A 182 16.31 8.06 8.58
C LEU A 182 15.15 8.79 9.28
N ARG A 183 14.08 8.07 9.61
CA ARG A 183 12.94 8.61 10.37
C ARG A 183 13.33 9.06 11.76
N GLY A 184 14.20 8.30 12.43
CA GLY A 184 14.69 8.65 13.76
C GLY A 184 15.55 9.90 13.75
N TYR A 185 16.19 10.24 12.64
CA TYR A 185 16.89 11.51 12.48
C TYR A 185 15.92 12.71 12.34
N GLU A 186 14.81 12.52 11.62
CA GLU A 186 13.85 13.56 11.23
C GLU A 186 12.81 13.89 12.33
N ILE A 187 12.35 12.88 13.07
CA ILE A 187 11.32 13.00 14.12
C ILE A 187 11.94 13.50 15.40
N LYS A 188 11.36 14.43 16.15
CA LYS A 188 11.92 14.99 17.40
C LYS A 188 12.10 13.92 18.48
N PRO A 189 13.08 14.07 19.41
CA PRO A 189 13.08 13.28 20.65
C PRO A 189 11.73 13.39 21.37
N GLY A 190 11.17 12.27 21.81
CA GLY A 190 9.81 12.15 22.34
C GLY A 190 8.70 12.11 21.28
N GLY A 191 9.01 12.38 20.01
CA GLY A 191 8.08 12.36 18.88
C GLY A 191 7.55 10.97 18.58
N LYS A 192 6.38 10.93 17.93
CA LYS A 192 5.61 9.69 17.72
C LYS A 192 5.64 9.28 16.25
N PHE A 193 5.83 7.99 16.02
CA PHE A 193 5.74 7.39 14.70
C PHE A 193 4.71 6.27 14.70
N VAL A 194 3.65 6.40 13.90
CA VAL A 194 2.61 5.37 13.75
C VAL A 194 2.82 4.62 12.44
N LEU A 195 2.91 3.30 12.57
CA LEU A 195 3.12 2.40 11.45
C LEU A 195 1.90 1.48 11.28
N ALA A 196 1.44 1.32 10.04
CA ALA A 196 0.61 0.19 9.66
C ALA A 196 1.23 -0.49 8.45
N SER A 197 1.62 -1.75 8.60
CA SER A 197 2.20 -2.52 7.50
C SER A 197 1.42 -3.80 7.27
N PRO A 198 1.17 -4.20 6.00
CA PRO A 198 0.77 -5.56 5.70
C PRO A 198 1.69 -6.57 6.40
N SER A 199 1.07 -7.56 7.02
CA SER A 199 1.67 -8.71 7.71
C SER A 199 1.31 -9.99 6.96
N PRO A 200 2.09 -11.08 7.06
CA PRO A 200 1.64 -12.38 6.57
C PRO A 200 0.23 -12.66 7.06
N ILE A 201 -0.66 -13.02 6.13
CA ILE A 201 -1.98 -13.52 6.50
C ILE A 201 -1.76 -14.88 7.11
N ALA A 202 -2.43 -15.15 8.22
CA ALA A 202 -2.49 -16.46 8.84
C ALA A 202 -3.21 -17.53 7.98
N ASP A 203 -3.14 -17.45 6.65
CA ASP A 203 -3.75 -18.42 5.73
C ASP A 203 -3.29 -19.83 6.16
N ASP A 204 -4.26 -20.71 6.39
CA ASP A 204 -4.14 -22.09 6.89
C ASP A 204 -3.65 -22.29 8.34
N SER A 205 -3.01 -21.31 8.99
CA SER A 205 -2.61 -21.45 10.40
C SER A 205 -3.75 -21.25 11.41
N ASP A 206 -4.79 -20.50 11.03
CA ASP A 206 -6.03 -20.35 11.78
C ASP A 206 -7.30 -20.84 11.03
N GLY A 207 -7.09 -21.42 9.83
CA GLY A 207 -8.14 -21.97 8.97
C GLY A 207 -8.97 -20.95 8.19
N ARG A 208 -8.62 -19.65 8.23
CA ARG A 208 -9.32 -18.63 7.43
C ARG A 208 -9.03 -18.79 5.94
N LYS A 209 -10.08 -18.68 5.12
CA LYS A 209 -10.00 -18.67 3.65
C LYS A 209 -10.30 -17.27 3.13
N THR A 210 -9.31 -16.66 2.47
CA THR A 210 -9.46 -15.34 1.84
C THR A 210 -9.62 -15.44 0.32
N GLY A 211 -10.20 -14.40 -0.29
CA GLY A 211 -10.34 -14.27 -1.75
C GLY A 211 -9.04 -13.88 -2.47
N ASN A 212 -7.95 -13.63 -1.74
CA ASN A 212 -6.71 -13.04 -2.27
C ASN A 212 -6.07 -13.88 -3.37
N THR A 213 -5.91 -15.18 -3.13
CA THR A 213 -5.31 -16.10 -4.10
C THR A 213 -6.18 -16.19 -5.35
N LYS A 214 -7.50 -16.28 -5.19
CA LYS A 214 -8.45 -16.31 -6.32
C LYS A 214 -8.42 -15.02 -7.13
N LEU A 215 -8.32 -13.86 -6.49
CA LEU A 215 -8.16 -12.57 -7.17
C LEU A 215 -6.87 -12.51 -7.98
N ARG A 216 -5.72 -12.88 -7.38
CA ARG A 216 -4.42 -12.91 -8.08
C ARG A 216 -4.46 -13.86 -9.27
N LEU A 217 -4.97 -15.07 -9.09
CA LEU A 217 -5.09 -16.07 -10.16
C LEU A 217 -6.00 -15.59 -11.29
N ALA A 218 -7.10 -14.89 -10.99
CA ALA A 218 -7.96 -14.32 -12.02
C ALA A 218 -7.25 -13.27 -12.88
N ILE A 219 -6.43 -12.42 -12.27
CA ILE A 219 -5.64 -11.40 -12.99
C ILE A 219 -4.56 -12.05 -13.86
N PHE A 220 -3.81 -13.02 -13.32
CA PHE A 220 -2.82 -13.74 -14.12
C PHE A 220 -3.46 -14.55 -15.25
N ARG A 221 -4.64 -15.16 -15.01
CA ARG A 221 -5.37 -15.87 -16.06
C ARG A 221 -5.85 -14.93 -17.17
N ALA A 222 -6.28 -13.71 -16.83
CA ALA A 222 -6.61 -12.69 -17.82
C ALA A 222 -5.41 -12.31 -18.68
N MET A 223 -4.22 -12.21 -18.09
CA MET A 223 -2.98 -11.98 -18.84
C MET A 223 -2.64 -13.17 -19.74
N ASP A 224 -2.79 -14.41 -19.26
CA ASP A 224 -2.57 -15.62 -20.06
C ASP A 224 -3.46 -15.64 -21.32
N ILE A 225 -4.75 -15.33 -21.17
CA ILE A 225 -5.69 -15.24 -22.30
C ILE A 225 -5.22 -14.19 -23.33
N LEU A 226 -4.70 -13.06 -22.88
CA LEU A 226 -4.19 -12.00 -23.77
C LEU A 226 -2.85 -12.36 -24.42
N MET A 227 -2.01 -13.14 -23.75
CA MET A 227 -0.80 -13.72 -24.34
C MET A 227 -1.13 -14.77 -25.40
N GLU A 228 -2.08 -15.67 -25.11
CA GLU A 228 -2.61 -16.67 -26.06
C GLU A 228 -3.20 -15.99 -27.31
N ALA A 229 -3.83 -14.82 -27.15
CA ALA A 229 -4.36 -14.00 -28.24
C ALA A 229 -3.30 -13.13 -28.97
N GLY A 230 -2.03 -13.17 -28.56
CA GLY A 230 -0.94 -12.38 -29.15
C GLY A 230 -1.03 -10.87 -28.87
N LYS A 231 -1.83 -10.45 -27.89
CA LYS A 231 -2.00 -9.04 -27.49
C LYS A 231 -0.98 -8.59 -26.45
N LEU A 232 -0.45 -9.54 -25.67
CA LEU A 232 0.62 -9.34 -24.70
C LEU A 232 1.89 -10.11 -25.12
N PRO A 233 3.09 -9.65 -24.72
CA PRO A 233 4.33 -10.42 -24.88
C PRO A 233 4.24 -11.78 -24.17
N SER A 234 4.95 -12.79 -24.67
CA SER A 234 4.90 -14.16 -24.11
C SER A 234 5.38 -14.28 -22.67
N ASP A 235 6.06 -13.27 -22.14
CA ASP A 235 6.51 -13.18 -20.75
C ASP A 235 5.89 -11.99 -20.00
N ALA A 236 4.70 -11.56 -20.42
CA ALA A 236 4.01 -10.40 -19.86
C ALA A 236 3.76 -10.48 -18.35
N SER A 237 3.69 -11.68 -17.76
CA SER A 237 3.51 -11.88 -16.32
C SER A 237 4.83 -11.91 -15.53
N ALA A 238 5.98 -12.05 -16.20
CA ALA A 238 7.25 -12.34 -15.53
C ALA A 238 7.78 -11.19 -14.66
N GLY A 239 7.50 -9.94 -15.02
CA GLY A 239 7.90 -8.76 -14.23
C GLY A 239 6.76 -8.04 -13.53
N VAL A 240 5.55 -8.62 -13.52
CA VAL A 240 4.37 -8.02 -12.90
C VAL A 240 4.27 -8.47 -11.45
N TYR A 241 5.29 -8.11 -10.68
CA TYR A 241 5.35 -8.42 -9.26
C TYR A 241 5.76 -7.18 -8.46
N PRO A 242 4.86 -6.68 -7.59
CA PRO A 242 5.16 -5.61 -6.66
C PRO A 242 6.44 -5.92 -5.86
N PRO A 243 7.40 -4.99 -5.79
CA PRO A 243 8.56 -5.08 -4.91
C PRO A 243 8.12 -4.89 -3.47
N ALA A 244 7.48 -5.90 -2.87
CA ALA A 244 7.00 -5.77 -1.51
C ALA A 244 7.23 -7.01 -0.65
N HIS A 245 7.42 -6.77 0.64
CA HIS A 245 7.60 -7.78 1.67
C HIS A 245 6.73 -7.40 2.88
N VAL A 246 6.03 -8.39 3.44
CA VAL A 246 5.13 -8.19 4.57
C VAL A 246 5.91 -8.32 5.88
N HIS A 247 5.58 -7.52 6.89
CA HIS A 247 6.35 -7.46 8.14
C HIS A 247 5.56 -8.10 9.30
N THR A 248 6.25 -8.89 10.12
CA THR A 248 5.74 -9.41 11.40
C THR A 248 6.22 -8.55 12.57
N LYS A 249 5.67 -8.78 13.76
CA LYS A 249 6.16 -8.20 15.03
C LYS A 249 7.63 -8.54 15.24
N GLU A 250 8.04 -9.78 14.97
CA GLU A 250 9.43 -10.23 15.15
C GLU A 250 10.36 -9.45 14.21
N SER A 251 9.98 -9.29 12.94
CA SER A 251 10.78 -8.51 11.99
C SER A 251 10.87 -7.03 12.39
N LEU A 252 9.79 -6.45 12.94
CA LEU A 252 9.79 -5.07 13.42
C LEU A 252 10.68 -4.89 14.65
N TYR A 253 10.58 -5.78 15.64
CA TYR A 253 11.47 -5.76 16.82
C TYR A 253 12.93 -5.98 16.45
N ALA A 254 13.22 -6.90 15.53
CA ALA A 254 14.57 -7.13 15.03
C ALA A 254 15.14 -5.88 14.36
N ALA A 255 14.37 -5.23 13.49
CA ALA A 255 14.80 -4.00 12.83
C ALA A 255 15.03 -2.86 13.83
N VAL A 256 14.13 -2.65 14.78
CA VAL A 256 14.27 -1.64 15.85
C VAL A 256 15.52 -1.90 16.72
N ALA A 257 15.86 -3.16 17.00
CA ALA A 257 17.04 -3.49 17.79
C ALA A 257 18.37 -3.14 17.07
N GLU A 258 18.35 -3.04 15.74
CA GLU A 258 19.52 -2.76 14.90
C GLU A 258 19.63 -1.28 14.47
N THR A 259 18.65 -0.43 14.83
CA THR A 259 18.73 1.00 14.50
C THR A 259 19.78 1.72 15.35
N LYS A 260 20.47 2.68 14.73
CA LYS A 260 21.36 3.64 15.40
C LYS A 260 20.58 4.68 16.20
N MET A 261 19.35 4.99 15.77
CA MET A 261 18.42 5.81 16.52
C MET A 261 17.69 4.95 17.53
N ALA A 262 17.51 5.45 18.76
CA ALA A 262 16.79 4.74 19.79
C ALA A 262 15.27 4.90 19.60
N TRP A 263 14.58 3.77 19.51
CA TRP A 263 13.13 3.68 19.37
C TRP A 263 12.55 2.80 20.48
N THR A 264 11.43 3.22 21.04
CA THR A 264 10.59 2.38 21.90
C THR A 264 9.30 2.07 21.18
N ILE A 265 8.93 0.79 21.06
CA ILE A 265 7.60 0.37 20.63
C ILE A 265 6.66 0.49 21.84
N GLU A 266 5.75 1.47 21.81
CA GLU A 266 4.84 1.77 22.93
C GLU A 266 3.55 0.95 22.87
N ASP A 267 3.08 0.66 21.67
CA ASP A 267 1.89 -0.15 21.42
C ASP A 267 2.07 -0.92 20.11
N LEU A 268 1.56 -2.15 20.06
CA LEU A 268 1.61 -3.02 18.90
C LEU A 268 0.45 -4.01 18.92
N TYR A 269 -0.32 -4.06 17.83
CA TYR A 269 -1.38 -5.04 17.66
C TYR A 269 -1.54 -5.48 16.21
N TYR A 270 -2.23 -6.60 16.03
CA TYR A 270 -2.63 -7.08 14.71
C TYR A 270 -4.12 -6.91 14.50
N ARG A 271 -4.51 -6.59 13.27
CA ARG A 271 -5.90 -6.73 12.82
C ARG A 271 -5.97 -7.25 11.40
N VAL A 272 -6.97 -8.06 11.16
CA VAL A 272 -7.41 -8.41 9.80
C VAL A 272 -8.24 -7.26 9.27
N VAL A 273 -7.87 -6.76 8.09
CA VAL A 273 -8.59 -5.68 7.40
C VAL A 273 -9.22 -6.26 6.13
N PRO A 274 -10.52 -6.61 6.16
CA PRO A 274 -11.23 -7.05 4.96
C PRO A 274 -11.47 -5.87 4.01
N HIS A 275 -11.56 -6.15 2.71
CA HIS A 275 -11.99 -5.17 1.73
C HIS A 275 -13.47 -4.83 1.98
N PRO A 276 -13.85 -3.55 2.14
CA PRO A 276 -15.20 -3.16 2.57
C PRO A 276 -16.30 -3.60 1.60
N ALA A 277 -15.98 -3.71 0.31
CA ALA A 277 -16.92 -4.15 -0.73
C ALA A 277 -17.52 -5.54 -0.48
N TYR A 278 -16.87 -6.42 0.30
CA TYR A 278 -17.43 -7.73 0.60
C TYR A 278 -18.69 -7.62 1.48
N ILE A 279 -18.66 -6.78 2.52
CA ILE A 279 -19.84 -6.57 3.38
C ILE A 279 -20.95 -5.88 2.59
N ILE A 280 -20.61 -4.91 1.74
CA ILE A 280 -21.58 -4.23 0.86
C ILE A 280 -22.28 -5.23 -0.07
N MET A 281 -21.54 -6.20 -0.62
CA MET A 281 -22.09 -7.29 -1.42
C MET A 281 -23.06 -8.15 -0.61
N LEU A 282 -22.65 -8.60 0.59
CA LEU A 282 -23.49 -9.42 1.46
C LEU A 282 -24.80 -8.71 1.82
N ASP A 283 -24.74 -7.43 2.17
CA ASP A 283 -25.92 -6.62 2.47
C ASP A 283 -26.85 -6.48 1.25
N ALA A 284 -26.27 -6.27 0.06
CA ALA A 284 -27.04 -6.22 -1.18
C ALA A 284 -27.72 -7.56 -1.52
N GLN A 285 -27.02 -8.68 -1.30
CA GLN A 285 -27.56 -10.03 -1.50
C GLN A 285 -28.65 -10.36 -0.48
N ALA A 286 -28.51 -9.93 0.78
CA ALA A 286 -29.53 -10.08 1.80
C ALA A 286 -30.80 -9.31 1.42
N ARG A 287 -30.66 -8.06 0.96
CA ARG A 287 -31.80 -7.24 0.47
C ARG A 287 -32.48 -7.82 -0.77
N ALA A 288 -31.73 -8.57 -1.60
CA ALA A 288 -32.29 -9.22 -2.79
C ALA A 288 -33.21 -10.42 -2.47
N GLY A 289 -33.16 -10.99 -1.26
CA GLY A 289 -34.01 -12.11 -0.86
C GLY A 289 -33.79 -13.36 -1.72
N SER A 290 -34.79 -13.78 -2.49
CA SER A 290 -34.72 -14.92 -3.41
C SER A 290 -34.41 -14.54 -4.86
N ASP A 291 -34.21 -13.25 -5.17
CA ASP A 291 -33.90 -12.77 -6.52
C ASP A 291 -32.43 -13.05 -6.87
N GLU A 292 -32.20 -14.17 -7.57
CA GLU A 292 -30.86 -14.62 -7.94
C GLU A 292 -30.16 -13.65 -8.91
N THR A 293 -30.91 -12.97 -9.77
CA THR A 293 -30.35 -11.99 -10.72
C THR A 293 -29.72 -10.82 -9.97
N LYS A 294 -30.40 -10.30 -8.94
CA LYS A 294 -29.86 -9.24 -8.09
C LYS A 294 -28.65 -9.71 -7.26
N LYS A 295 -28.63 -10.97 -6.82
CA LYS A 295 -27.48 -11.51 -6.08
C LYS A 295 -26.24 -11.64 -6.93
N VAL A 296 -26.40 -12.10 -8.18
CA VAL A 296 -25.32 -12.16 -9.16
C VAL A 296 -24.82 -10.75 -9.47
N ALA A 297 -25.72 -9.79 -9.71
CA ALA A 297 -25.33 -8.39 -9.95
C ALA A 297 -24.53 -7.78 -8.78
N ALA A 298 -24.91 -8.07 -7.53
CA ALA A 298 -24.13 -7.64 -6.36
C ALA A 298 -22.72 -8.25 -6.33
N ALA A 299 -22.59 -9.53 -6.70
CA ALA A 299 -21.30 -10.21 -6.80
C ALA A 299 -20.44 -9.65 -7.95
N GLU A 300 -21.03 -9.30 -9.09
CA GLU A 300 -20.33 -8.63 -10.19
C GLU A 300 -19.78 -7.26 -9.79
N VAL A 301 -20.55 -6.48 -9.01
CA VAL A 301 -20.08 -5.22 -8.43
C VAL A 301 -18.90 -5.46 -7.49
N TYR A 302 -18.97 -6.45 -6.61
CA TYR A 302 -17.85 -6.81 -5.74
C TYR A 302 -16.60 -7.19 -6.54
N ALA A 303 -16.74 -8.06 -7.54
CA ALA A 303 -15.65 -8.47 -8.43
C ALA A 303 -15.02 -7.27 -9.14
N ALA A 304 -15.83 -6.34 -9.65
CA ALA A 304 -15.35 -5.11 -10.28
C ALA A 304 -14.52 -4.28 -9.31
N VAL A 305 -15.04 -4.02 -8.11
CA VAL A 305 -14.38 -3.17 -7.11
C VAL A 305 -13.05 -3.78 -6.65
N ILE A 306 -12.98 -5.08 -6.34
CA ILE A 306 -11.72 -5.69 -5.88
C ILE A 306 -10.67 -5.80 -6.99
N VAL A 307 -11.09 -5.96 -8.25
CA VAL A 307 -10.16 -5.94 -9.39
C VAL A 307 -9.62 -4.53 -9.59
N ASP A 308 -10.47 -3.50 -9.60
CA ASP A 308 -10.04 -2.11 -9.79
C ASP A 308 -9.15 -1.64 -8.62
N TRP A 309 -9.48 -2.02 -7.38
CA TRP A 309 -8.63 -1.86 -6.20
C TRP A 309 -7.22 -2.42 -6.38
N PHE A 310 -7.11 -3.69 -6.78
CA PHE A 310 -5.81 -4.33 -6.90
C PHE A 310 -5.02 -3.82 -8.11
N LEU A 311 -5.72 -3.52 -9.21
CA LEU A 311 -5.10 -2.96 -10.41
C LEU A 311 -4.67 -1.50 -10.24
N ALA A 312 -5.28 -0.72 -9.35
CA ALA A 312 -4.78 0.61 -8.99
C ALA A 312 -3.37 0.55 -8.34
N VAL A 313 -2.99 -0.61 -7.79
CA VAL A 313 -1.64 -0.89 -7.30
C VAL A 313 -0.76 -1.48 -8.41
N LEU A 314 -1.27 -2.46 -9.18
CA LEU A 314 -0.46 -3.20 -10.16
C LEU A 314 -0.22 -2.49 -11.49
N LYS A 315 -1.13 -1.61 -11.92
CA LYS A 315 -1.10 -0.99 -13.25
C LYS A 315 0.27 -0.42 -13.64
N PRO A 316 0.97 0.34 -12.79
CA PRO A 316 2.27 0.91 -13.16
C PRO A 316 3.34 -0.16 -13.43
N PHE A 317 3.32 -1.27 -12.67
CA PHE A 317 4.22 -2.40 -12.88
C PHE A 317 3.89 -3.16 -14.17
N MET A 318 2.60 -3.37 -14.45
CA MET A 318 2.12 -4.00 -15.68
C MET A 318 2.55 -3.20 -16.92
N LEU A 319 2.19 -1.92 -16.97
CA LEU A 319 2.47 -1.07 -18.12
C LEU A 319 3.97 -0.91 -18.33
N LYS A 320 4.76 -0.64 -17.27
CA LYS A 320 6.22 -0.54 -17.40
C LYS A 320 6.81 -1.81 -18.00
N TRP A 321 6.43 -2.98 -17.48
CA TRP A 321 6.95 -4.25 -17.98
C TRP A 321 6.59 -4.48 -19.44
N TRP A 322 5.32 -4.26 -19.82
CA TRP A 322 4.86 -4.51 -21.18
C TRP A 322 5.46 -3.52 -22.19
N ILE A 323 5.64 -2.26 -21.80
CA ILE A 323 6.26 -1.23 -22.64
C ILE A 323 7.76 -1.55 -22.85
N GLU A 324 8.47 -1.96 -21.80
CA GLU A 324 9.86 -2.43 -21.90
C GLU A 324 9.99 -3.66 -22.83
N ARG A 325 8.90 -4.38 -23.09
CA ARG A 325 8.82 -5.52 -24.03
C ARG A 325 8.18 -5.19 -25.39
N GLY A 326 8.10 -3.90 -25.72
CA GLY A 326 7.79 -3.43 -27.07
C GLY A 326 6.34 -3.02 -27.30
N LEU A 327 5.50 -2.96 -26.26
CA LEU A 327 4.20 -2.29 -26.38
C LEU A 327 4.40 -0.77 -26.39
N THR A 328 3.70 -0.08 -27.29
CA THR A 328 3.54 1.38 -27.21
C THR A 328 2.64 1.73 -26.03
N GLU A 329 2.78 2.93 -25.46
CA GLU A 329 1.95 3.40 -24.34
C GLU A 329 0.43 3.25 -24.61
N ASP A 330 -0.05 3.72 -25.76
CA ASP A 330 -1.49 3.64 -26.13
C ASP A 330 -2.00 2.19 -26.16
N LYS A 331 -1.25 1.29 -26.82
CA LYS A 331 -1.57 -0.14 -26.84
C LYS A 331 -1.50 -0.75 -25.44
N GLY A 332 -0.54 -0.35 -24.63
CA GLY A 332 -0.41 -0.79 -23.23
C GLY A 332 -1.67 -0.47 -22.43
N GLU A 333 -2.16 0.77 -22.54
CA GLU A 333 -3.40 1.18 -21.86
C GLU A 333 -4.62 0.41 -22.39
N MET A 334 -4.78 0.28 -23.71
CA MET A 334 -5.88 -0.48 -24.30
C MET A 334 -5.90 -1.94 -23.83
N VAL A 335 -4.75 -2.61 -23.85
CA VAL A 335 -4.63 -4.01 -23.42
C VAL A 335 -4.79 -4.14 -21.91
N PHE A 336 -4.36 -3.15 -21.12
CA PHE A 336 -4.63 -3.10 -19.68
C PHE A 336 -6.13 -3.05 -19.38
N GLN A 337 -6.90 -2.23 -20.10
CA GLN A 337 -8.35 -2.16 -19.93
C GLN A 337 -9.02 -3.50 -20.28
N GLU A 338 -8.59 -4.15 -21.37
CA GLU A 338 -9.08 -5.49 -21.72
C GLU A 338 -8.73 -6.53 -20.63
N CYS A 339 -7.50 -6.47 -20.10
CA CYS A 339 -7.05 -7.33 -19.00
C CYS A 339 -7.91 -7.13 -17.74
N SER A 340 -8.24 -5.89 -17.39
CA SER A 340 -9.13 -5.58 -16.25
C SER A 340 -10.52 -6.21 -16.44
N GLN A 341 -11.13 -6.05 -17.62
CA GLN A 341 -12.45 -6.63 -17.91
C GLN A 341 -12.44 -8.16 -17.89
N LEU A 342 -11.38 -8.79 -18.39
CA LEU A 342 -11.21 -10.23 -18.32
C LEU A 342 -11.03 -10.71 -16.87
N ALA A 343 -10.21 -10.02 -16.08
CA ALA A 343 -9.98 -10.36 -14.67
C ALA A 343 -11.28 -10.32 -13.86
N LYS A 344 -12.15 -9.33 -14.08
CA LYS A 344 -13.48 -9.25 -13.44
C LYS A 344 -14.33 -10.48 -13.73
N LYS A 345 -14.32 -10.98 -14.97
CA LYS A 345 -15.02 -12.21 -15.36
C LYS A 345 -14.39 -13.45 -14.74
N GLU A 346 -13.06 -13.52 -14.69
CA GLU A 346 -12.33 -14.66 -14.11
C GLU A 346 -12.54 -14.77 -12.60
N VAL A 347 -12.66 -13.66 -11.87
CA VAL A 347 -13.02 -13.67 -10.43
C VAL A 347 -14.40 -14.30 -10.21
N MET A 348 -15.37 -14.02 -11.07
CA MET A 348 -16.69 -14.66 -11.00
C MET A 348 -16.58 -16.16 -11.29
N ARG A 349 -15.86 -16.54 -12.36
CA ARG A 349 -15.71 -17.94 -12.82
C ARG A 349 -15.02 -18.83 -11.79
N ASN A 350 -14.00 -18.32 -11.11
CA ASN A 350 -13.20 -19.11 -10.17
C ASN A 350 -13.78 -19.14 -8.73
N GLY A 351 -14.97 -18.56 -8.52
CA GLY A 351 -15.61 -18.45 -7.21
C GLY A 351 -14.91 -17.49 -6.25
N GLY A 352 -14.15 -16.52 -6.77
CA GLY A 352 -13.46 -15.50 -5.98
C GLY A 352 -14.41 -14.65 -5.15
N VAL A 353 -15.63 -14.41 -5.67
CA VAL A 353 -16.68 -13.65 -4.99
C VAL A 353 -17.24 -14.33 -3.74
N SER A 354 -17.02 -15.63 -3.55
CA SER A 354 -17.47 -16.35 -2.36
C SER A 354 -16.68 -15.99 -1.10
N TYR A 355 -15.52 -15.35 -1.24
CA TYR A 355 -14.61 -15.07 -0.14
C TYR A 355 -14.28 -13.58 -0.04
N SER A 356 -14.08 -13.11 1.19
CA SER A 356 -13.56 -11.76 1.45
C SER A 356 -12.10 -11.68 1.05
N VAL A 357 -11.74 -10.69 0.24
CA VAL A 357 -10.35 -10.23 0.12
C VAL A 357 -10.00 -9.53 1.43
N ALA A 358 -8.90 -9.92 2.07
CA ALA A 358 -8.52 -9.41 3.38
C ALA A 358 -7.01 -9.38 3.54
N GLN A 359 -6.49 -8.51 4.39
CA GLN A 359 -5.06 -8.40 4.64
C GLN A 359 -4.84 -8.23 6.14
N ASP A 360 -3.95 -9.04 6.70
CA ASP A 360 -3.50 -8.85 8.08
C ASP A 360 -2.54 -7.68 8.11
N TYR A 361 -2.66 -6.82 9.12
CA TYR A 361 -1.77 -5.69 9.34
C TYR A 361 -1.17 -5.78 10.73
N VAL A 362 0.12 -5.47 10.82
CA VAL A 362 0.75 -5.06 12.07
C VAL A 362 0.60 -3.54 12.19
N PHE A 363 0.07 -3.10 13.32
CA PHE A 363 -0.04 -1.70 13.71
C PHE A 363 0.89 -1.47 14.88
N ALA A 364 1.69 -0.41 14.83
CA ALA A 364 2.60 -0.07 15.92
C ALA A 364 2.71 1.43 16.11
N ARG A 365 2.80 1.88 17.37
CA ARG A 365 3.28 3.22 17.70
C ARG A 365 4.67 3.13 18.29
N LEU A 366 5.60 3.84 17.69
CA LEU A 366 6.95 4.00 18.15
C LEU A 366 7.14 5.42 18.72
N ARG A 367 8.00 5.55 19.72
CA ARG A 367 8.51 6.81 20.24
C ARG A 367 10.01 6.89 19.95
N ARG A 368 10.46 8.03 19.42
CA ARG A 368 11.90 8.34 19.36
C ARG A 368 12.37 8.73 20.76
N GLU A 369 13.43 8.11 21.26
CA GLU A 369 14.04 8.48 22.55
C GLU A 369 14.88 9.76 22.49
#